data_AF-A0A318QF65-F1
#
_entry.id   AF-A0A318QF65-F1
#
_cell.length_a   1.000
_cell.length_b   1.000
_cell.length_c   1.000
_cell.angle_alpha   90.00
_cell.angle_beta   90.00
_cell.angle_gamma   90.00
#
_symmetry.space_group_name_H-M   'P 1'
#
loop_
_entity.id
_entity.type
_entity.pdbx_description
1 polymer ?
#
loop_
_entity_poly.entity_id
_entity_poly.type
_entity_poly.pdbx_seq_one_letter_code
_entity_poly.pdbx_strand_id
1 'polypeptide(L)'
;MNADHFTTGASLRNRFLELENERKRSWAPEALAVNANQRAALVAGHGLQPHVVVGDTLPPASLATVDGHTITLDELSAQGPAVLVFFRFAGCPACNIALPHYRDTLWPALRAAHIPLVAISPQPPALLKEIVSRHDLPFPVATDSNLALSRALGITYVFDAPSRSAAQAKGGTSHGLNGTDAWELPKPAVIVIGPGRIVQFADISPDWMDRTETPAILSALGLPIKESLHAV
;
A
#
# COMPACT_ATOMS: atom_id res chain seq x y z
N MET A 1 23.86 -0.98 18.69
CA MET A 1 23.87 -1.52 17.31
C MET A 1 23.06 -2.80 17.33
N ASN A 2 21.74 -2.70 17.16
CA ASN A 2 20.87 -3.85 16.99
C ASN A 2 20.29 -3.76 15.59
N ALA A 3 20.90 -4.49 14.65
CA ALA A 3 20.29 -4.75 13.36
C ALA A 3 19.23 -5.84 13.60
N ASP A 4 17.96 -5.46 13.56
CA ASP A 4 16.86 -6.41 13.57
C ASP A 4 17.03 -7.35 12.37
N HIS A 5 17.19 -8.65 12.67
CA HIS A 5 17.20 -9.72 11.70
C HIS A 5 15.79 -9.87 11.11
N PHE A 6 15.48 -9.07 10.09
CA PHE A 6 14.35 -9.37 9.22
C PHE A 6 14.66 -10.64 8.43
N THR A 7 14.07 -11.77 8.83
CA THR A 7 14.18 -13.04 8.11
C THR A 7 13.61 -12.85 6.70
N THR A 8 14.47 -12.91 5.70
CA THR A 8 14.20 -12.62 4.28
C THR A 8 13.19 -13.59 3.61
N GLY A 9 12.60 -14.53 4.36
CA GLY A 9 11.57 -15.46 3.88
C GLY A 9 10.23 -15.42 4.61
N ALA A 10 10.04 -14.57 5.63
CA ALA A 10 8.76 -14.49 6.35
C ALA A 10 7.71 -13.71 5.53
N SER A 11 6.50 -14.26 5.42
CA SER A 11 5.33 -13.65 4.76
C SER A 11 4.95 -12.31 5.40
N LEU A 12 4.22 -11.47 4.66
CA LEU A 12 3.66 -10.24 5.23
C LEU A 12 2.76 -10.54 6.42
N ARG A 13 1.94 -11.58 6.31
CA ARG A 13 1.07 -12.03 7.41
C ARG A 13 1.85 -12.32 8.69
N ASN A 14 2.98 -13.03 8.60
CA ASN A 14 3.80 -13.31 9.79
C ASN A 14 4.38 -12.03 10.40
N ARG A 15 4.89 -11.13 9.55
CA ARG A 15 5.43 -9.83 10.00
C ARG A 15 4.36 -8.94 10.63
N PHE A 16 3.12 -9.00 10.14
CA PHE A 16 2.01 -8.27 10.75
C PHE A 16 1.51 -8.89 12.04
N LEU A 17 1.56 -10.21 12.18
CA LEU A 17 1.33 -10.88 13.47
C LEU A 17 2.36 -10.46 14.52
N GLU A 18 3.63 -10.36 14.14
CA GLU A 18 4.69 -9.85 15.01
C GLU A 18 4.43 -8.40 15.45
N LEU A 19 4.10 -7.51 14.50
CA LEU A 19 3.75 -6.13 14.80
C LEU A 19 2.51 -6.03 15.71
N GLU A 20 1.50 -6.87 15.50
CA GLU A 20 0.31 -6.89 16.35
C GLU A 20 0.63 -7.38 17.77
N ASN A 21 1.49 -8.40 17.89
CA ASN A 21 1.96 -8.90 19.19
C ASN A 21 2.86 -7.90 19.93
N GLU A 22 3.65 -7.11 19.20
CA GLU A 22 4.39 -5.99 19.76
C GLU A 22 3.43 -4.92 20.32
N ARG A 23 2.45 -4.47 19.53
CA ARG A 23 1.44 -3.50 19.99
C ARG A 23 0.66 -3.97 21.21
N LYS A 24 0.25 -5.24 21.25
CA LYS A 24 -0.42 -5.82 22.43
C LYS A 24 0.42 -5.75 23.70
N ARG A 25 1.75 -5.73 23.58
CA ARG A 25 2.68 -5.60 24.72
C ARG A 25 3.00 -4.15 25.06
N SER A 26 3.07 -3.26 24.07
CA SER A 26 3.61 -1.91 24.23
C SER A 26 2.56 -0.78 24.27
N TRP A 27 1.35 -1.01 23.76
CA TRP A 27 0.32 0.03 23.69
C TRP A 27 -0.65 -0.05 24.87
N ALA A 28 -1.18 1.12 25.26
CA ALA A 28 -2.32 1.18 26.17
C ALA A 28 -3.54 0.44 25.56
N PRO A 29 -4.34 -0.28 26.35
CA PRO A 29 -5.50 -1.03 25.86
C PRO A 29 -6.47 -0.19 25.03
N GLU A 30 -6.69 1.06 25.41
CA GLU A 30 -7.59 1.98 24.72
C GLU A 30 -7.04 2.34 23.34
N ALA A 31 -5.74 2.59 23.23
CA ALA A 31 -5.10 2.89 21.95
C ALA A 31 -5.12 1.68 21.00
N LEU A 32 -4.94 0.48 21.54
CA LEU A 32 -5.08 -0.76 20.79
C LEU A 32 -6.52 -0.95 20.29
N ALA A 33 -7.51 -0.73 21.16
CA ALA A 33 -8.92 -0.84 20.82
C ALA A 33 -9.34 0.16 19.73
N VAL A 34 -8.90 1.42 19.80
CA VAL A 34 -9.16 2.42 18.74
C VAL A 34 -8.64 1.92 17.39
N ASN A 35 -7.41 1.39 17.35
CA ASN A 35 -6.84 0.87 16.12
C ASN A 35 -7.59 -0.36 15.59
N ALA A 36 -7.90 -1.32 16.47
CA ALA A 36 -8.58 -2.56 16.10
C ALA A 36 -10.01 -2.32 15.62
N ASN A 37 -10.75 -1.43 16.29
CA ASN A 37 -12.15 -1.15 15.98
C ASN A 37 -12.31 -0.49 14.61
N GLN A 38 -11.46 0.48 14.26
CA GLN A 38 -11.46 1.07 12.92
C GLN A 38 -11.23 -0.01 11.86
N ARG A 39 -10.23 -0.89 12.04
CA ARG A 39 -9.95 -1.98 11.07
C ARG A 39 -11.14 -2.92 10.93
N ALA A 40 -11.72 -3.35 12.05
CA ALA A 40 -12.88 -4.23 12.06
C ALA A 40 -14.08 -3.59 11.36
N ALA A 41 -14.33 -2.29 11.57
CA ALA A 41 -15.39 -1.55 10.88
C ALA A 41 -15.15 -1.47 9.36
N LEU A 42 -13.91 -1.25 8.92
CA LEU A 42 -13.57 -1.25 7.49
C LEU A 42 -13.76 -2.62 6.85
N VAL A 43 -13.39 -3.70 7.56
CA VAL A 43 -13.63 -5.07 7.09
C VAL A 43 -15.13 -5.35 6.98
N ALA A 44 -15.90 -5.04 8.02
CA ALA A 44 -17.35 -5.25 8.03
C ALA A 44 -18.08 -4.43 6.95
N GLY A 45 -17.57 -3.25 6.61
CA GLY A 45 -18.12 -2.39 5.56
C GLY A 45 -17.59 -2.69 4.15
N HIS A 46 -16.62 -3.60 4.00
CA HIS A 46 -16.06 -3.92 2.69
C HIS A 46 -17.10 -4.61 1.81
N GLY A 47 -17.20 -4.18 0.54
CA GLY A 47 -18.23 -4.64 -0.40
C GLY A 47 -19.58 -3.93 -0.29
N LEU A 48 -19.82 -3.11 0.74
CA LEU A 48 -21.04 -2.29 0.83
C LEU A 48 -21.02 -1.07 -0.10
N GLN A 49 -19.84 -0.68 -0.57
CA GLN A 49 -19.65 0.41 -1.52
C GLN A 49 -18.96 -0.13 -2.78
N PRO A 50 -19.31 0.41 -3.96
CA PRO A 50 -18.60 0.11 -5.18
C PRO A 50 -17.11 0.37 -5.02
N HIS A 51 -16.32 -0.55 -5.55
CA HIS A 51 -14.87 -0.45 -5.62
C HIS A 51 -14.43 -1.14 -6.91
N VAL A 52 -13.21 -0.82 -7.32
CA VAL A 52 -12.59 -1.41 -8.50
C VAL A 52 -12.57 -2.94 -8.44
N VAL A 53 -12.99 -3.58 -9.52
CA VAL A 53 -12.94 -5.04 -9.70
C VAL A 53 -12.24 -5.42 -11.00
N VAL A 54 -11.93 -6.71 -11.16
CA VAL A 54 -11.36 -7.25 -12.39
C VAL A 54 -12.30 -6.99 -13.58
N GLY A 55 -11.73 -6.53 -14.68
CA GLY A 55 -12.46 -6.14 -15.90
C GLY A 55 -12.78 -4.65 -15.98
N ASP A 56 -12.73 -3.91 -14.87
CA ASP A 56 -12.94 -2.46 -14.89
C ASP A 56 -11.84 -1.76 -15.68
N THR A 57 -12.19 -0.64 -16.32
CA THR A 57 -11.21 0.28 -16.91
C THR A 57 -10.91 1.40 -15.93
N LEU A 58 -9.65 1.54 -15.51
CA LEU A 58 -9.29 2.65 -14.63
C LEU A 58 -9.38 3.99 -15.37
N PRO A 59 -9.78 5.08 -14.67
CA PRO A 59 -9.77 6.40 -15.27
C PRO A 59 -8.35 6.81 -15.68
N PRO A 60 -8.19 7.70 -16.68
CA PRO A 60 -6.89 8.31 -16.94
C PRO A 60 -6.38 8.99 -15.66
N ALA A 61 -5.12 8.75 -15.31
CA ALA A 61 -4.47 9.41 -14.20
C ALA A 61 -3.03 9.74 -14.57
N SER A 62 -2.58 10.89 -14.10
CA SER A 62 -1.21 11.39 -14.21
C SER A 62 -0.69 11.62 -12.81
N LEU A 63 0.37 10.91 -12.44
CA LEU A 63 0.90 10.87 -11.09
C LEU A 63 2.31 11.45 -11.07
N ALA A 64 2.54 12.45 -10.23
CA ALA A 64 3.88 12.99 -10.00
C ALA A 64 4.66 12.04 -9.10
N THR A 65 5.89 11.71 -9.48
CA THR A 65 6.78 10.87 -8.69
C THR A 65 7.69 11.71 -7.81
N VAL A 66 8.22 11.10 -6.74
CA VAL A 66 9.11 11.76 -5.76
C VAL A 66 10.42 12.30 -6.37
N ASP A 67 10.85 11.74 -7.50
CA ASP A 67 12.05 12.11 -8.26
C ASP A 67 11.78 13.18 -9.32
N GLY A 68 10.55 13.71 -9.39
CA GLY A 68 10.18 14.82 -10.26
C GLY A 68 9.73 14.41 -11.66
N HIS A 69 9.56 13.12 -11.92
CA HIS A 69 8.92 12.63 -13.14
C HIS A 69 7.39 12.64 -13.03
N THR A 70 6.74 12.42 -14.16
CA THR A 70 5.30 12.21 -14.25
C THR A 70 5.07 10.88 -14.95
N ILE A 71 4.19 10.07 -14.38
CA ILE A 71 3.81 8.76 -14.94
C ILE A 71 2.31 8.78 -15.20
N THR A 72 1.88 8.35 -16.38
CA THR A 72 0.46 8.12 -16.67
C THR A 72 0.11 6.63 -16.64
N LEU A 73 -1.15 6.31 -16.30
CA LEU A 73 -1.61 4.91 -16.35
C LEU A 73 -1.62 4.33 -17.77
N ASP A 74 -1.81 5.18 -18.78
CA ASP A 74 -1.73 4.78 -20.20
C ASP A 74 -0.31 4.35 -20.57
N GLU A 75 0.71 5.14 -20.20
CA GLU A 75 2.10 4.78 -20.45
C GLU A 75 2.51 3.50 -19.71
N LEU A 76 2.08 3.33 -18.45
CA LEU A 76 2.38 2.14 -17.67
C LEU A 76 1.82 0.86 -18.29
N SER A 77 0.61 0.93 -18.85
CA SER A 77 -0.10 -0.23 -19.38
C SER A 77 0.07 -0.44 -20.88
N ALA A 78 0.74 0.47 -21.60
CA ALA A 78 0.86 0.42 -23.06
C ALA A 78 1.57 -0.83 -23.57
N GLN A 79 2.57 -1.32 -22.83
CA GLN A 79 3.43 -2.43 -23.27
C GLN A 79 3.11 -3.77 -22.59
N GLY A 80 2.08 -3.81 -21.74
CA GLY A 80 1.75 -5.01 -20.97
C GLY A 80 1.18 -4.67 -19.59
N PRO A 81 1.25 -5.63 -18.64
CA PRO A 81 0.75 -5.40 -17.30
C PRO A 81 1.63 -4.42 -16.52
N ALA A 82 1.02 -3.70 -15.58
CA ALA A 82 1.68 -2.85 -14.60
C ALA A 82 1.09 -3.09 -13.21
N VAL A 83 1.92 -3.05 -12.17
CA VAL A 83 1.52 -3.25 -10.77
C VAL A 83 1.42 -1.91 -10.05
N LEU A 84 0.26 -1.62 -9.49
CA LEU A 84 -0.01 -0.45 -8.66
C LEU A 84 -0.15 -0.88 -7.20
N VAL A 85 0.68 -0.35 -6.32
CA VAL A 85 0.66 -0.64 -4.88
C VAL A 85 0.21 0.60 -4.12
N PHE A 86 -1.05 0.63 -3.69
CA PHE A 86 -1.59 1.72 -2.88
C PHE A 86 -1.21 1.53 -1.41
N PHE A 87 -0.67 2.57 -0.78
CA PHE A 87 -0.31 2.56 0.63
C PHE A 87 -0.76 3.84 1.33
N ARG A 88 -0.86 3.75 2.66
CA ARG A 88 -1.49 4.80 3.48
C ARG A 88 -0.66 6.08 3.54
N PHE A 89 0.52 5.99 4.14
CA PHE A 89 1.44 7.12 4.35
C PHE A 89 2.83 6.62 4.78
N ALA A 90 3.86 7.45 4.59
CA ALA A 90 5.28 7.18 4.84
C ALA A 90 5.59 6.78 6.29
N GLY A 91 4.87 7.35 7.26
CA GLY A 91 5.00 7.01 8.68
C GLY A 91 4.21 5.77 9.14
N CYS A 92 3.45 5.12 8.26
CA CYS A 92 2.56 4.02 8.66
C CYS A 92 3.38 2.75 8.97
N PRO A 93 3.34 2.19 10.20
CA PRO A 93 4.16 1.02 10.55
C PRO A 93 3.92 -0.18 9.62
N ALA A 94 2.66 -0.45 9.25
CA ALA A 94 2.34 -1.53 8.33
C ALA A 94 2.90 -1.30 6.91
N CYS A 95 2.94 -0.05 6.44
CA CYS A 95 3.52 0.27 5.13
C CYS A 95 5.05 0.17 5.16
N ASN A 96 5.67 0.50 6.30
CA ASN A 96 7.10 0.32 6.54
C ASN A 96 7.54 -1.15 6.63
N ILE A 97 6.59 -2.09 6.75
CA ILE A 97 6.84 -3.53 6.58
C ILE A 97 6.54 -3.95 5.14
N ALA A 98 5.43 -3.50 4.57
CA ALA A 98 4.95 -3.95 3.27
C ALA A 98 5.86 -3.56 2.09
N LEU A 99 6.28 -2.29 2.01
CA LEU A 99 7.06 -1.81 0.88
C LEU A 99 8.46 -2.44 0.77
N PRO A 100 9.28 -2.53 1.85
CA PRO A 100 10.55 -3.25 1.77
C PRO A 100 10.35 -4.75 1.50
N HIS A 101 9.26 -5.37 1.98
CA HIS A 101 8.96 -6.75 1.61
C HIS A 101 8.70 -6.91 0.11
N TYR A 102 7.92 -6.00 -0.52
CA TYR A 102 7.74 -6.03 -1.98
C TYR A 102 9.02 -5.69 -2.74
N ARG A 103 9.88 -4.79 -2.23
CA ARG A 103 11.23 -4.57 -2.76
C ARG A 103 12.04 -5.86 -2.81
N ASP A 104 12.00 -6.65 -1.75
CA ASP A 104 12.86 -7.83 -1.63
C ASP A 104 12.30 -9.06 -2.36
N THR A 105 10.97 -9.21 -2.38
CA THR A 105 10.32 -10.46 -2.84
C THR A 105 9.61 -10.33 -4.18
N LEU A 106 9.02 -9.18 -4.49
CA LEU A 106 8.20 -8.97 -5.69
C LEU A 106 8.99 -8.29 -6.80
N TRP A 107 9.66 -7.18 -6.48
CA TRP A 107 10.35 -6.33 -7.46
C TRP A 107 11.38 -7.07 -8.32
N PRO A 108 12.21 -8.02 -7.81
CA PRO A 108 13.19 -8.70 -8.64
C PRO A 108 12.56 -9.47 -9.81
N ALA A 109 11.40 -10.10 -9.59
CA ALA A 109 10.68 -10.83 -10.62
C ALA A 109 10.02 -9.88 -11.63
N LEU A 110 9.39 -8.80 -11.15
CA LEU A 110 8.78 -7.80 -12.03
C LEU A 110 9.81 -7.12 -12.92
N ARG A 111 10.96 -6.74 -12.35
CA ARG A 111 12.08 -6.13 -13.09
C ARG A 111 12.61 -7.07 -14.18
N ALA A 112 12.78 -8.36 -13.88
CA ALA A 112 13.24 -9.34 -14.85
C ALA A 112 12.24 -9.57 -15.99
N ALA A 113 10.95 -9.39 -15.71
CA ALA A 113 9.87 -9.49 -16.69
C ALA A 113 9.52 -8.15 -17.38
N HIS A 114 10.27 -7.08 -17.10
CA HIS A 114 9.98 -5.72 -17.58
C HIS A 114 8.58 -5.19 -17.22
N ILE A 115 8.02 -5.64 -16.10
CA ILE A 115 6.72 -5.19 -15.59
C ILE A 115 6.94 -4.03 -14.61
N PRO A 116 6.41 -2.83 -14.90
CA PRO A 116 6.56 -1.70 -13.99
C PRO A 116 5.76 -1.92 -12.70
N LEU A 117 6.32 -1.45 -11.59
CA LEU A 117 5.64 -1.32 -10.31
C LEU A 117 5.67 0.15 -9.89
N VAL A 118 4.55 0.69 -9.43
CA VAL A 118 4.48 2.03 -8.84
C VAL A 118 3.79 1.95 -7.48
N ALA A 119 4.43 2.49 -6.44
CA ALA A 119 3.80 2.66 -5.13
C ALA A 119 3.12 4.03 -5.04
N ILE A 120 1.85 4.06 -4.63
CA ILE A 120 0.99 5.24 -4.71
C ILE A 120 0.44 5.58 -3.33
N SER A 121 0.57 6.84 -2.93
CA SER A 121 0.02 7.39 -1.68
C SER A 121 -0.42 8.82 -1.91
N PRO A 122 -1.42 9.34 -1.17
CA PRO A 122 -1.88 10.71 -1.36
C PRO A 122 -0.98 11.76 -0.72
N GLN A 123 0.09 11.34 -0.02
CA GLN A 123 0.96 12.29 0.65
C GLN A 123 1.76 13.14 -0.34
N PRO A 124 2.07 14.40 0.00
CA PRO A 124 2.96 15.22 -0.80
C PRO A 124 4.33 14.57 -1.06
N PRO A 125 4.97 14.85 -2.22
CA PRO A 125 6.26 14.26 -2.58
C PRO A 125 7.35 14.39 -1.52
N ALA A 126 7.38 15.53 -0.80
CA ALA A 126 8.35 15.79 0.25
C ALA A 126 8.31 14.76 1.39
N LEU A 127 7.11 14.31 1.79
CA LEU A 127 6.94 13.27 2.82
C LEU A 127 7.22 11.88 2.27
N LEU A 128 6.84 11.63 1.02
CA LEU A 128 7.08 10.34 0.36
C LEU A 128 8.56 10.06 0.12
N LYS A 129 9.39 11.09 -0.04
CA LYS A 129 10.85 10.94 -0.11
C LYS A 129 11.42 10.22 1.12
N GLU A 130 10.83 10.42 2.30
CA GLU A 130 11.32 9.78 3.53
C GLU A 130 11.20 8.25 3.48
N ILE A 131 10.08 7.70 2.98
CA ILE A 131 9.90 6.25 2.94
C ILE A 131 10.76 5.62 1.83
N VAL A 132 10.98 6.34 0.73
CA VAL A 132 11.89 5.92 -0.35
C VAL A 132 13.31 5.78 0.19
N SER A 133 13.82 6.81 0.86
CA SER A 133 15.18 6.80 1.42
C SER A 133 15.33 5.85 2.61
N ARG A 134 14.29 5.66 3.43
CA ARG A 134 14.32 4.76 4.59
C ARG A 134 14.46 3.28 4.18
N HIS A 135 13.89 2.90 3.05
CA HIS A 135 13.80 1.50 2.60
C HIS A 135 14.46 1.24 1.26
N ASP A 136 15.25 2.18 0.73
CA ASP A 136 15.95 2.07 -0.55
C ASP A 136 15.03 1.53 -1.66
N LEU A 137 13.83 2.12 -1.79
CA LEU A 137 12.82 1.61 -2.72
C LEU A 137 13.28 1.81 -4.18
N PRO A 138 13.41 0.74 -4.98
CA PRO A 138 13.99 0.78 -6.32
C PRO A 138 12.95 1.05 -7.42
N PHE A 139 11.70 1.22 -7.04
CA PHE A 139 10.57 1.46 -7.93
C PHE A 139 9.98 2.85 -7.68
N PRO A 140 9.35 3.49 -8.69
CA PRO A 140 8.73 4.79 -8.52
C PRO A 140 7.72 4.84 -7.37
N VAL A 141 7.79 5.93 -6.61
CA VAL A 141 6.79 6.29 -5.60
C VAL A 141 6.10 7.57 -6.05
N ALA A 142 4.78 7.54 -6.15
CA ALA A 142 3.98 8.59 -6.76
C ALA A 142 2.90 9.14 -5.82
N THR A 143 2.57 10.41 -6.02
CA THR A 143 1.55 11.14 -5.27
C THR A 143 0.19 11.05 -5.96
N ASP A 144 -0.80 10.46 -5.30
CA ASP A 144 -2.21 10.55 -5.67
C ASP A 144 -2.84 11.81 -5.05
N SER A 145 -2.59 12.95 -5.70
CA SER A 145 -3.01 14.25 -5.19
C SER A 145 -4.52 14.28 -4.92
N ASN A 146 -4.90 14.76 -3.74
CA ASN A 146 -6.29 14.82 -3.28
C ASN A 146 -7.02 13.46 -3.22
N LEU A 147 -6.28 12.33 -3.18
CA LEU A 147 -6.85 10.98 -3.27
C LEU A 147 -7.69 10.78 -4.54
N ALA A 148 -7.42 11.51 -5.63
CA ALA A 148 -8.30 11.52 -6.80
C ALA A 148 -8.47 10.13 -7.42
N LEU A 149 -7.36 9.43 -7.65
CA LEU A 149 -7.38 8.06 -8.16
C LEU A 149 -7.98 7.12 -7.10
N SER A 150 -7.51 7.19 -5.86
CA SER A 150 -7.99 6.31 -4.78
C SER A 150 -9.50 6.40 -4.56
N ARG A 151 -10.09 7.61 -4.65
CA ARG A 151 -11.54 7.82 -4.56
C ARG A 151 -12.26 7.26 -5.77
N ALA A 152 -11.73 7.48 -6.98
CA ALA A 152 -12.31 6.93 -8.20
C ALA A 152 -12.34 5.38 -8.19
N LEU A 153 -11.39 4.75 -7.50
CA LEU A 153 -11.33 3.29 -7.34
C LEU A 153 -12.18 2.77 -6.16
N GLY A 154 -12.83 3.64 -5.38
CA GLY A 154 -13.59 3.24 -4.19
C GLY A 154 -12.71 2.66 -3.07
N ILE A 155 -11.42 2.98 -3.07
CA ILE A 155 -10.45 2.42 -2.12
C ILE A 155 -10.11 3.35 -0.97
N THR A 156 -10.85 4.43 -0.70
CA THR A 156 -10.58 5.30 0.45
C THR A 156 -11.38 4.92 1.69
N TYR A 157 -10.96 5.45 2.84
CA TYR A 157 -11.74 5.49 4.07
C TYR A 157 -11.43 6.75 4.87
N VAL A 158 -12.40 7.17 5.68
CA VAL A 158 -12.26 8.28 6.63
C VAL A 158 -12.01 7.73 8.03
N PHE A 159 -11.18 8.44 8.80
CA PHE A 159 -10.96 8.11 10.21
C PHE A 159 -12.28 8.22 10.97
N ASP A 160 -12.61 7.21 11.78
CA ASP A 160 -13.66 7.34 12.78
C ASP A 160 -13.27 8.39 13.83
N ALA A 161 -14.27 8.86 14.59
CA ALA A 161 -14.05 9.90 15.58
C ALA A 161 -12.95 9.54 16.60
N PRO A 162 -12.91 8.31 17.18
CA PRO A 162 -11.82 7.90 18.07
C PRO A 162 -10.43 7.93 17.41
N SER A 163 -10.30 7.43 16.19
CA SER A 163 -9.03 7.40 15.45
C SER A 163 -8.54 8.81 15.14
N ARG A 164 -9.46 9.70 14.74
CA ARG A 164 -9.15 11.11 14.49
C ARG A 164 -8.68 11.79 15.78
N SER A 165 -9.42 11.64 16.87
CA SER A 165 -9.03 12.21 18.18
C SER A 165 -7.69 11.68 18.66
N ALA A 166 -7.42 10.37 18.49
CA ALA A 166 -6.14 9.77 18.86
C ALA A 166 -4.97 10.31 18.00
N ALA A 167 -5.19 10.57 16.71
CA ALA A 167 -4.18 11.18 15.85
C ALA A 167 -3.92 12.64 16.22
N GLN A 168 -4.97 13.42 16.51
CA GLN A 168 -4.86 14.81 16.96
C GLN A 168 -4.16 14.95 18.30
N ALA A 169 -4.43 14.05 19.25
CA ALA A 169 -3.76 14.02 20.55
C ALA A 169 -2.23 13.81 20.44
N LYS A 170 -1.77 13.20 19.34
CA LYS A 170 -0.35 13.02 19.01
C LYS A 170 0.22 14.16 18.15
N GLY A 171 -0.54 15.24 17.96
CA GLY A 171 -0.15 16.39 17.14
C GLY A 171 -0.41 16.23 15.64
N GLY A 172 -1.10 15.17 15.21
CA GLY A 172 -1.42 14.94 13.80
C GLY A 172 -2.43 15.95 13.28
N THR A 173 -2.28 16.34 12.01
CA THR A 173 -3.25 17.15 11.26
C THR A 173 -3.55 16.50 9.92
N SER A 174 -4.75 16.71 9.37
CA SER A 174 -5.11 16.22 8.03
C SER A 174 -4.24 16.85 6.93
N HIS A 175 -3.90 18.14 7.10
CA HIS A 175 -3.02 18.85 6.18
C HIS A 175 -1.58 18.33 6.26
N GLY A 176 -1.07 18.03 7.46
CA GLY A 176 0.23 17.37 7.62
C GLY A 176 0.24 15.92 7.12
N LEU A 177 -0.93 15.26 7.06
CA LEU A 177 -1.05 13.90 6.53
C LEU A 177 -1.01 13.90 5.00
N ASN A 178 -1.94 14.60 4.34
CA ASN A 178 -2.14 14.55 2.89
C ASN A 178 -2.18 15.92 2.19
N GLY A 179 -2.00 17.03 2.90
CA GLY A 179 -2.20 18.37 2.35
C GLY A 179 -3.67 18.73 2.12
N THR A 180 -4.62 18.03 2.76
CA THR A 180 -6.07 18.26 2.60
C THR A 180 -6.76 18.46 3.95
N ASP A 181 -8.00 18.95 3.93
CA ASP A 181 -8.83 19.11 5.14
C ASP A 181 -9.45 17.78 5.62
N ALA A 182 -9.38 16.73 4.81
CA ALA A 182 -9.99 15.44 5.10
C ALA A 182 -9.03 14.52 5.87
N TRP A 183 -9.54 13.90 6.94
CA TRP A 183 -8.89 12.75 7.60
C TRP A 183 -9.21 11.47 6.84
N GLU A 184 -8.62 11.34 5.66
CA GLU A 184 -8.90 10.28 4.71
C GLU A 184 -7.62 9.59 4.29
N LEU A 185 -7.65 8.28 4.08
CA LEU A 185 -6.52 7.52 3.56
C LEU A 185 -7.02 6.46 2.58
N PRO A 186 -6.16 5.99 1.65
CA PRO A 186 -6.45 4.78 0.92
C PRO A 186 -6.44 3.59 1.88
N LYS A 187 -7.45 2.72 1.77
CA LYS A 187 -7.28 1.30 2.03
C LYS A 187 -6.14 0.84 1.13
N PRO A 188 -5.11 0.20 1.69
CA PRO A 188 -4.07 -0.34 0.86
C PRO A 188 -4.62 -1.33 -0.15
N ALA A 189 -3.98 -1.42 -1.31
CA ALA A 189 -4.42 -2.31 -2.37
C ALA A 189 -3.25 -2.67 -3.28
N VAL A 190 -3.33 -3.84 -3.90
CA VAL A 190 -2.53 -4.17 -5.07
C VAL A 190 -3.45 -4.34 -6.26
N ILE A 191 -3.20 -3.60 -7.31
CA ILE A 191 -3.96 -3.64 -8.55
C ILE A 191 -3.00 -3.90 -9.69
N VAL A 192 -3.30 -4.90 -10.53
CA VAL A 192 -2.61 -5.11 -11.80
C VAL A 192 -3.50 -4.58 -12.91
N ILE A 193 -2.98 -3.65 -13.70
CA ILE A 193 -3.64 -3.16 -14.92
C ILE A 193 -2.92 -3.70 -16.15
N GLY A 194 -3.67 -4.10 -17.18
CA GLY A 194 -3.17 -4.42 -18.51
C GLY A 194 -3.50 -3.32 -19.52
N PRO A 195 -3.24 -3.57 -20.82
CA PRO A 195 -3.46 -2.60 -21.90
C PRO A 195 -4.85 -1.97 -21.86
N GLY A 196 -4.90 -0.65 -22.07
CA GLY A 196 -6.12 0.14 -21.95
C GLY A 196 -6.54 0.40 -20.50
N ARG A 197 -5.64 0.24 -19.53
CA ARG A 197 -5.88 0.40 -18.08
C ARG A 197 -6.92 -0.59 -17.53
N ILE A 198 -7.09 -1.73 -18.17
CA ILE A 198 -8.06 -2.77 -17.77
C ILE A 198 -7.51 -3.53 -16.58
N VAL A 199 -8.28 -3.65 -15.52
CA VAL A 199 -7.88 -4.35 -14.29
C VAL A 199 -7.86 -5.85 -14.54
N GLN A 200 -6.69 -6.46 -14.32
CA GLN A 200 -6.46 -7.91 -14.44
C GLN A 200 -6.44 -8.60 -13.07
N PHE A 201 -6.09 -7.86 -12.03
CA PHE A 201 -6.11 -8.31 -10.64
C PHE A 201 -6.38 -7.11 -9.74
N ALA A 202 -7.19 -7.30 -8.71
CA ALA A 202 -7.40 -6.31 -7.67
C ALA A 202 -7.57 -7.02 -6.32
N ASP A 203 -6.75 -6.64 -5.36
CA ASP A 203 -6.89 -7.04 -3.97
C ASP A 203 -6.81 -5.79 -3.10
N ILE A 204 -7.89 -5.53 -2.37
CA ILE A 204 -8.03 -4.37 -1.48
C ILE A 204 -7.95 -4.90 -0.06
N SER A 205 -7.21 -4.19 0.78
CA SER A 205 -6.95 -4.55 2.17
C SER A 205 -7.69 -3.62 3.15
N PRO A 206 -9.00 -3.81 3.42
CA PRO A 206 -9.73 -3.03 4.42
C PRO A 206 -9.08 -3.10 5.79
N ASP A 207 -8.60 -4.29 6.18
CA ASP A 207 -7.63 -4.41 7.26
C ASP A 207 -6.25 -4.10 6.69
N TRP A 208 -5.69 -2.94 7.03
CA TRP A 208 -4.36 -2.57 6.56
C TRP A 208 -3.21 -3.42 7.14
N MET A 209 -3.51 -4.40 7.99
CA MET A 209 -2.60 -5.42 8.52
C MET A 209 -2.75 -6.80 7.84
N ASP A 210 -3.66 -6.94 6.86
CA ASP A 210 -3.74 -8.12 5.99
C ASP A 210 -3.52 -7.65 4.55
N ARG A 211 -2.40 -8.04 3.94
CA ARG A 211 -1.97 -7.49 2.64
C ARG A 211 -1.76 -8.61 1.63
N THR A 212 -1.91 -8.26 0.37
CA THR A 212 -1.61 -9.15 -0.75
C THR A 212 -0.18 -9.68 -0.66
N GLU A 213 -0.04 -10.99 -0.56
CA GLU A 213 1.26 -11.65 -0.53
C GLU A 213 1.87 -11.69 -1.93
N THR A 214 3.19 -11.59 -2.03
CA THR A 214 3.93 -11.62 -3.30
C THR A 214 3.54 -12.82 -4.21
N PRO A 215 3.41 -14.07 -3.71
CA PRO A 215 2.96 -15.19 -4.54
C PRO A 215 1.63 -14.97 -5.26
N ALA A 216 0.67 -14.29 -4.63
CA ALA A 216 -0.63 -14.00 -5.26
C ALA A 216 -0.47 -13.03 -6.43
N ILE A 217 0.37 -12.00 -6.27
CA ILE A 217 0.65 -11.00 -7.31
C ILE A 217 1.41 -11.65 -8.47
N LEU A 218 2.42 -12.47 -8.20
CA LEU A 218 3.17 -13.20 -9.23
C LEU A 218 2.27 -14.19 -9.98
N SER A 219 1.40 -14.91 -9.26
CA SER A 219 0.43 -15.82 -9.88
C SER A 219 -0.52 -15.09 -10.82
N ALA A 220 -1.04 -13.92 -10.42
CA ALA A 220 -1.90 -13.09 -11.26
C ALA A 220 -1.21 -12.61 -12.55
N LEU A 221 0.12 -12.48 -12.52
CA LEU A 221 0.96 -12.09 -13.66
C LEU A 221 1.48 -13.29 -14.47
N GLY A 222 1.18 -14.53 -14.06
CA GLY A 222 1.74 -15.73 -14.67
C GLY A 222 3.25 -15.87 -14.50
N LEU A 223 3.83 -15.22 -13.49
CA LEU A 223 5.27 -15.26 -13.20
C LEU A 223 5.62 -16.41 -12.25
N PRO A 224 6.84 -16.96 -12.35
CA PRO A 224 7.28 -18.03 -11.46
C PRO A 224 7.35 -17.54 -10.00
N ILE A 225 6.75 -18.32 -9.11
CA ILE A 225 6.87 -18.13 -7.66
C ILE A 225 8.11 -18.91 -7.23
N LYS A 226 9.18 -18.21 -6.86
CA LYS A 226 10.34 -18.87 -6.25
C LYS A 226 9.96 -19.20 -4.81
N GLU A 227 9.77 -20.48 -4.50
CA GLU A 227 9.87 -20.93 -3.11
C GLU A 227 11.28 -20.61 -2.62
N SER A 228 11.38 -19.94 -1.48
CA SER A 228 12.65 -19.65 -0.82
C SER A 228 13.47 -20.93 -0.76
N LEU A 229 14.60 -20.98 -1.49
CA LEU A 229 15.60 -22.03 -1.35
C LEU A 229 16.05 -22.09 0.11
N HIS A 230 15.44 -22.98 0.88
CA HIS A 230 15.91 -23.42 2.19
C HIS A 230 15.81 -24.95 2.23
N ALA A 231 16.77 -25.59 1.57
CA ALA A 231 17.24 -26.93 1.87
C ALA A 231 18.59 -27.14 1.18
N VAL A 232 19.69 -26.85 1.88
CA VAL A 232 20.79 -27.79 2.18
C VAL A 232 21.43 -27.35 3.49
#